data_AF-A0A1U7NFY9-F1
#
_entry.id   AF-A0A1U7NFY9-F1
#
_cell.length_a   1.000
_cell.length_b   1.000
_cell.length_c   1.000
_cell.angle_alpha   90.00
_cell.angle_beta   90.00
_cell.angle_gamma   90.00
#
_symmetry.space_group_name_H-M   'P 1'
#
loop_
_entity.id
_entity.type
_entity.pdbx_description
1 polymer ?
#
loop_
_entity_poly.entity_id
_entity_poly.type
_entity_poly.pdbx_seq_one_letter_code
_entity_poly.pdbx_strand_id
1 'polypeptide(L)'
;MQDQCLYPLVTALTANLIAQVAKVFSHYYKTGEWNPRWVYASGGFPSSHSSTVTALTLSIGIQNGFNTSLFAVTCIFSFIVMYDACHVRYYTGKNIELTQQLVKDLRDMMNVPLSDPVYQEKLKTVLGHKFIEVVGGFFVGLILPILLAPLFLQA
;
A
#
# COMPACT_ATOMS: atom_id res chain seq x y z
N MET A 1 -17.92 -2.70 -26.86
CA MET A 1 -16.48 -2.51 -27.12
C MET A 1 -15.83 -1.47 -26.21
N GLN A 2 -16.44 -0.30 -25.98
CA GLN A 2 -15.84 0.77 -25.16
C GLN A 2 -15.80 0.44 -23.66
N ASP A 3 -16.78 -0.31 -23.15
CA ASP A 3 -16.85 -0.72 -21.74
C ASP A 3 -15.74 -1.71 -21.36
N GLN A 4 -15.27 -2.51 -22.31
CA GLN A 4 -14.20 -3.48 -22.03
C GLN A 4 -12.85 -2.79 -21.82
N CYS A 5 -12.52 -1.72 -22.53
CA CYS A 5 -11.25 -1.00 -22.30
C CYS A 5 -11.16 -0.37 -20.90
N LEU A 6 -12.30 -0.01 -20.30
CA LEU A 6 -12.32 0.60 -18.97
C LEU A 6 -12.23 -0.43 -17.84
N TYR A 7 -12.46 -1.70 -18.11
CA TYR A 7 -12.52 -2.75 -17.08
C TYR A 7 -11.26 -2.83 -16.18
N PRO A 8 -10.02 -2.86 -16.71
CA PRO A 8 -8.83 -2.90 -15.86
C PRO A 8 -8.63 -1.62 -15.04
N LEU A 9 -9.03 -0.48 -15.59
CA LEU A 9 -8.92 0.80 -14.91
C LEU A 9 -9.93 0.89 -13.76
N VAL A 10 -11.20 0.55 -14.04
CA VAL A 10 -12.28 0.59 -13.06
C VAL A 10 -12.03 -0.41 -11.94
N THR A 11 -11.59 -1.64 -12.24
CA THR A 11 -11.27 -2.63 -11.20
C THR A 11 -10.12 -2.18 -10.31
N ALA A 12 -9.04 -1.63 -10.89
CA ALA A 12 -7.88 -1.13 -10.14
C ALA A 12 -8.22 0.04 -9.21
N LEU A 13 -8.98 1.04 -9.71
CA LEU A 13 -9.42 2.19 -8.93
C LEU A 13 -10.42 1.80 -7.83
N THR A 14 -11.36 0.90 -8.15
CA THR A 14 -12.34 0.42 -7.18
C THR A 14 -11.66 -0.40 -6.07
N ALA A 15 -10.69 -1.26 -6.43
CA ALA A 15 -9.89 -1.99 -5.45
C ALA A 15 -9.08 -1.04 -4.55
N ASN A 16 -8.54 0.05 -5.10
CA ASN A 16 -7.86 1.09 -4.31
C ASN A 16 -8.81 1.70 -3.29
N LEU A 17 -9.98 2.16 -3.74
CA LEU A 17 -10.98 2.83 -2.91
C LEU A 17 -11.48 1.90 -1.79
N ILE A 18 -11.79 0.65 -2.12
CA ILE A 18 -12.22 -0.35 -1.13
C ILE A 18 -11.11 -0.59 -0.11
N ALA A 19 -9.84 -0.72 -0.54
CA ALA A 19 -8.74 -0.89 0.39
C ALA A 19 -8.56 0.33 1.31
N GLN A 20 -8.68 1.56 0.81
CA GLN A 20 -8.61 2.77 1.62
C GLN A 20 -9.74 2.86 2.65
N VAL A 21 -10.97 2.54 2.24
CA VAL A 21 -12.14 2.51 3.13
C VAL A 21 -11.97 1.41 4.19
N ALA A 22 -11.52 0.22 3.78
CA ALA A 22 -11.26 -0.91 4.68
C ALA A 22 -10.20 -0.60 5.74
N LYS A 23 -9.22 0.27 5.45
CA LYS A 23 -8.23 0.72 6.45
C LYS A 23 -8.88 1.44 7.63
N VAL A 24 -9.89 2.28 7.41
CA VAL A 24 -10.57 3.01 8.49
C VAL A 24 -11.25 2.03 9.44
N PHE A 25 -11.96 1.04 8.88
CA PHE A 25 -12.61 0.00 9.67
C PHE A 25 -11.58 -0.87 10.41
N SER A 26 -10.54 -1.32 9.73
CA SER A 26 -9.44 -2.11 10.31
C SER A 26 -8.72 -1.37 11.44
N HIS A 27 -8.55 -0.05 11.32
CA HIS A 27 -8.00 0.79 12.38
C HIS A 27 -8.96 0.86 13.57
N TYR A 28 -10.24 1.17 13.32
CA TYR A 28 -11.28 1.24 14.35
C TYR A 28 -11.39 -0.07 15.15
N TYR A 29 -11.35 -1.23 14.50
CA TYR A 29 -11.36 -2.52 15.20
C TYR A 29 -10.14 -2.76 16.09
N LYS A 30 -8.99 -2.16 15.79
CA LYS A 30 -7.76 -2.33 16.57
C LYS A 30 -7.61 -1.34 17.71
N THR A 31 -8.04 -0.10 17.51
CA THR A 31 -7.84 0.99 18.49
C THR A 31 -9.12 1.41 19.20
N GLY A 32 -10.29 1.05 18.68
CA GLY A 32 -11.58 1.56 19.16
C GLY A 32 -11.83 3.04 18.82
N GLU A 33 -10.87 3.70 18.17
CA GLU A 33 -10.94 5.12 17.87
C GLU A 33 -11.35 5.36 16.43
N TRP A 34 -12.39 6.18 16.25
CA TRP A 34 -12.84 6.56 14.93
C TRP A 34 -12.02 7.75 14.43
N ASN A 35 -10.98 7.46 13.64
CA ASN A 35 -10.09 8.50 13.11
C ASN A 35 -10.04 8.46 11.58
N PRO A 36 -10.85 9.30 10.89
CA PRO A 36 -10.94 9.30 9.43
C PRO A 36 -9.65 9.75 8.73
N ARG A 37 -8.67 10.31 9.46
CA ARG A 37 -7.34 10.65 8.91
C ARG A 37 -6.59 9.43 8.39
N TRP A 38 -6.98 8.21 8.80
CA TRP A 38 -6.38 6.97 8.31
C TRP A 38 -6.66 6.65 6.85
N VAL A 39 -7.63 7.31 6.21
CA VAL A 39 -7.87 7.19 4.76
C VAL A 39 -6.64 7.66 3.97
N TYR A 40 -6.05 8.78 4.38
CA TYR A 40 -4.89 9.40 3.72
C TYR A 40 -3.55 9.03 4.38
N ALA A 41 -3.57 8.23 5.44
CA ALA A 41 -2.36 7.83 6.13
C ALA A 41 -1.57 6.79 5.31
N SER A 42 -0.25 6.97 5.24
CA SER A 42 0.66 5.96 4.71
C SER A 42 0.73 4.75 5.65
N GLY A 43 0.54 3.54 5.11
CA GLY A 43 0.48 2.28 5.87
C GLY A 43 -0.95 1.79 6.17
N GLY A 44 -1.07 0.71 6.94
CA GLY A 44 -2.35 0.14 7.40
C GLY A 44 -2.83 -1.07 6.59
N PHE A 45 -3.72 -1.86 7.21
CA PHE A 45 -4.28 -3.08 6.62
C PHE A 45 -5.68 -2.81 6.03
N PRO A 46 -5.99 -3.18 4.78
CA PRO A 46 -5.12 -3.79 3.76
C PRO A 46 -4.30 -2.75 2.96
N SER A 47 -3.24 -3.20 2.26
CA SER A 47 -2.42 -2.33 1.41
C SER A 47 -3.16 -1.94 0.12
N SER A 48 -3.45 -0.65 -0.04
CA SER A 48 -4.12 -0.10 -1.22
C SER A 48 -3.28 -0.22 -2.49
N HIS A 49 -1.97 -0.01 -2.41
CA HIS A 49 -1.07 -0.18 -3.56
C HIS A 49 -1.07 -1.63 -4.05
N SER A 50 -0.99 -2.58 -3.12
CA SER A 50 -1.02 -4.01 -3.45
C SER A 50 -2.38 -4.42 -4.05
N SER A 51 -3.50 -3.97 -3.46
CA SER A 51 -4.83 -4.22 -4.03
C SER A 51 -4.99 -3.68 -5.44
N THR A 52 -4.51 -2.46 -5.70
CA THR A 52 -4.62 -1.82 -7.03
C THR A 52 -3.85 -2.59 -8.09
N VAL A 53 -2.57 -2.90 -7.84
CA VAL A 53 -1.75 -3.56 -8.86
C VAL A 53 -2.18 -5.01 -9.08
N THR A 54 -2.58 -5.73 -8.03
CA THR A 54 -3.16 -7.08 -8.19
C THR A 54 -4.46 -7.04 -9.00
N ALA A 55 -5.36 -6.09 -8.71
CA ALA A 55 -6.60 -5.95 -9.45
C ALA A 55 -6.36 -5.61 -10.93
N LEU A 56 -5.38 -4.75 -11.22
CA LEU A 56 -4.97 -4.42 -12.57
C LEU A 56 -4.41 -5.64 -13.33
N THR A 57 -3.47 -6.37 -12.73
CA THR A 57 -2.87 -7.55 -13.37
C THR A 57 -3.92 -8.64 -13.63
N LEU A 58 -4.79 -8.91 -12.66
CA LEU A 58 -5.79 -9.96 -12.80
C LEU A 58 -6.88 -9.56 -13.81
N SER A 59 -7.34 -8.31 -13.81
CA SER A 59 -8.32 -7.86 -14.82
C SER A 59 -7.76 -7.93 -16.23
N ILE A 60 -6.49 -7.57 -16.46
CA ILE A 60 -5.81 -7.76 -17.75
C ILE A 60 -5.71 -9.25 -18.10
N GLY A 61 -5.36 -10.11 -17.13
CA GLY A 61 -5.31 -11.56 -17.34
C GLY A 61 -6.66 -12.14 -17.75
N ILE A 62 -7.75 -11.67 -17.15
CA ILE A 62 -9.12 -12.09 -17.48
C ILE A 62 -9.54 -11.55 -18.86
N GLN A 63 -9.25 -10.29 -19.16
CA GLN A 63 -9.71 -9.62 -20.39
C GLN A 63 -8.90 -10.03 -21.63
N ASN A 64 -7.58 -9.98 -21.53
CA ASN A 64 -6.66 -10.16 -22.66
C ASN A 64 -6.04 -11.56 -22.68
N GLY A 65 -6.15 -12.32 -21.58
CA GLY A 65 -5.51 -13.61 -21.40
C GLY A 65 -4.13 -13.51 -20.75
N PHE A 66 -3.78 -14.58 -20.02
CA PHE A 66 -2.53 -14.69 -19.28
C PHE A 66 -1.29 -14.88 -20.17
N ASN A 67 -1.46 -15.22 -21.45
CA ASN A 67 -0.37 -15.41 -22.41
C ASN A 67 -0.13 -14.17 -23.29
N THR A 68 -0.27 -12.97 -22.72
CA THR A 68 -0.07 -11.71 -23.44
C THR A 68 1.10 -10.93 -22.86
N SER A 69 1.79 -10.17 -23.72
CA SER A 69 2.87 -9.27 -23.27
C SER A 69 2.36 -8.24 -22.25
N LEU A 70 1.09 -7.82 -22.37
CA LEU A 70 0.48 -6.88 -21.43
C LEU A 70 0.30 -7.49 -20.03
N PHE A 71 -0.13 -8.75 -19.94
CA PHE A 71 -0.17 -9.47 -18.67
C PHE A 71 1.24 -9.62 -18.06
N ALA A 72 2.23 -10.00 -18.88
CA ALA A 72 3.61 -10.15 -18.39
C ALA A 72 4.18 -8.84 -17.82
N VAL A 73 4.00 -7.73 -18.53
CA VAL A 73 4.44 -6.39 -18.08
C VAL A 73 3.74 -6.00 -16.78
N THR A 74 2.42 -6.14 -16.71
CA THR A 74 1.67 -5.75 -15.52
C THR A 74 1.92 -6.67 -14.32
N CYS A 75 2.19 -7.95 -14.55
CA CYS A 75 2.56 -8.90 -13.50
C CYS A 75 3.93 -8.56 -12.87
N ILE A 76 4.95 -8.32 -13.70
CA ILE A 76 6.27 -7.87 -13.21
C ILE A 76 6.16 -6.52 -12.51
N PHE A 77 5.40 -5.58 -13.07
CA PHE A 77 5.14 -4.28 -12.45
C PHE A 77 4.49 -4.44 -11.06
N SER A 78 3.49 -5.32 -10.93
CA SER A 78 2.86 -5.62 -9.63
C SER A 78 3.86 -6.14 -8.60
N PHE A 79 4.77 -7.04 -8.98
CA PHE A 79 5.81 -7.52 -8.08
C PHE A 79 6.77 -6.42 -7.65
N ILE A 80 7.20 -5.55 -8.57
CA ILE A 80 8.06 -4.41 -8.25
C ILE A 80 7.39 -3.49 -7.24
N VAL A 81 6.12 -3.12 -7.46
CA VAL A 81 5.37 -2.23 -6.56
C VAL A 81 5.18 -2.87 -5.18
N MET A 82 4.86 -4.17 -5.12
CA MET A 82 4.74 -4.88 -3.83
C MET A 82 6.06 -4.98 -3.09
N TYR A 83 7.15 -5.24 -3.81
CA TYR A 83 8.50 -5.33 -3.25
C TYR A 83 8.95 -3.98 -2.69
N ASP A 84 8.76 -2.90 -3.46
CA ASP A 84 9.11 -1.53 -3.08
C ASP A 84 8.30 -1.07 -1.85
N ALA A 85 6.99 -1.34 -1.84
CA ALA A 85 6.11 -1.04 -0.70
C ALA A 85 6.57 -1.68 0.62
N CYS A 86 7.27 -2.82 0.56
CA CYS A 86 7.85 -3.49 1.73
C CYS A 86 9.25 -2.97 2.07
N HIS A 87 10.13 -2.80 1.07
CA HIS A 87 11.55 -2.49 1.30
C HIS A 87 11.78 -1.02 1.65
N VAL A 88 11.08 -0.08 1.01
CA VAL A 88 11.16 1.34 1.38
C VAL A 88 10.80 1.52 2.85
N ARG A 89 9.79 0.78 3.35
CA ARG A 89 9.43 0.80 4.77
C ARG A 89 10.55 0.31 5.68
N TYR A 90 11.17 -0.81 5.34
CA TYR A 90 12.23 -1.40 6.17
C TYR A 90 13.43 -0.45 6.29
N TYR A 91 13.93 0.04 5.15
CA TYR A 91 15.13 0.87 5.14
C TYR A 91 14.87 2.28 5.68
N THR A 92 13.75 2.92 5.34
CA THR A 92 13.43 4.25 5.88
C THR A 92 13.18 4.19 7.38
N GLY A 93 12.45 3.18 7.87
CA GLY A 93 12.23 2.99 9.31
C GLY A 93 13.53 2.77 10.07
N LYS A 94 14.40 1.90 9.56
CA LYS A 94 15.72 1.64 10.15
C LYS A 94 16.63 2.87 10.15
N ASN A 95 16.60 3.67 9.08
CA ASN A 95 17.35 4.93 9.04
C ASN A 95 16.84 5.92 10.09
N ILE A 96 15.52 6.08 10.24
CA ILE A 96 14.93 6.95 11.28
C ILE A 96 15.36 6.51 12.67
N GLU A 97 15.29 5.20 12.95
CA GLU A 97 15.71 4.63 14.24
C GLU A 97 17.21 4.86 14.52
N LEU A 98 18.07 4.60 13.52
CA LEU A 98 19.52 4.84 13.63
C LEU A 98 19.84 6.32 13.84
N THR A 99 19.19 7.22 13.12
CA THR A 99 19.40 8.67 13.27
C THR A 99 18.94 9.16 14.63
N GLN A 100 17.77 8.71 15.12
CA GLN A 100 17.28 9.07 16.45
C GLN A 100 18.20 8.55 17.57
N GLN A 101 18.71 7.33 17.43
CA GLN A 101 19.67 6.77 18.36
C GLN A 101 20.99 7.56 18.35
N LEU A 102 21.52 7.91 17.17
CA LEU A 102 22.73 8.72 17.05
C LEU A 102 22.58 10.09 17.69
N VAL A 103 21.45 10.76 17.47
CA VAL A 103 21.13 12.08 18.09
C VAL A 103 21.10 11.95 19.61
N LYS A 104 20.53 10.87 20.14
CA LYS A 104 20.49 10.60 21.58
C LYS A 104 21.90 10.35 22.15
N ASP A 105 22.69 9.51 21.50
CA ASP A 105 24.05 9.17 21.95
C ASP A 105 24.97 10.42 21.94
N LEU A 106 24.84 11.30 20.94
CA LEU A 106 25.58 12.56 20.87
C LEU A 106 25.20 13.52 22.00
N ARG A 107 23.91 13.62 22.34
CA ARG A 107 23.43 14.42 23.46
C ARG A 107 24.02 13.93 24.79
N ASP A 108 24.05 12.61 24.98
CA ASP A 108 24.53 11.98 26.20
C ASP A 108 26.07 12.08 26.34
N MET A 109 26.82 11.96 25.24
CA MET A 109 28.29 12.05 25.25
C MET A 109 28.83 13.49 25.37
N MET A 110 28.28 14.43 24.59
CA MET A 110 28.85 15.77 24.47
C MET A 110 28.27 16.74 25.52
N ASN A 111 27.20 16.33 26.22
CA ASN A 111 26.46 17.15 27.19
C ASN A 111 26.01 18.51 26.59
N VAL A 112 25.86 18.58 25.26
CA VAL A 112 25.42 19.76 24.54
C VAL A 112 23.90 19.75 24.47
N PRO A 113 23.22 20.85 24.81
CA PRO A 113 21.80 20.96 24.58
C PRO A 113 21.56 21.07 23.06
N LEU A 114 21.11 19.98 22.43
CA LEU A 114 20.50 20.04 21.10
C LEU A 114 19.12 20.71 21.24
N SER A 115 19.12 22.04 21.16
CA SER A 115 17.95 22.90 21.36
C SER A 115 17.11 23.11 20.10
N ASP A 116 17.61 22.72 18.92
CA ASP A 116 16.84 22.80 17.69
C ASP A 116 15.65 21.82 17.75
N PRO A 117 14.41 22.27 17.47
CA PRO A 117 13.22 21.43 17.43
C PRO A 117 13.35 20.19 16.54
N VAL A 118 14.14 20.27 15.47
CA VAL A 118 14.36 19.17 14.51
C VAL A 118 14.89 17.91 15.20
N TYR A 119 15.77 18.06 16.20
CA TYR A 119 16.35 16.93 16.93
C TYR A 119 15.38 16.25 17.91
N GLN A 120 14.28 16.93 18.25
CA GLN A 120 13.23 16.40 19.13
C GLN A 120 12.03 15.86 18.33
N GLU A 121 12.05 16.03 17.00
CA GLU A 121 10.98 15.56 16.14
C GLU A 121 10.93 14.03 16.15
N LYS A 122 9.85 13.49 16.73
CA LYS A 122 9.55 12.05 16.66
C LYS A 122 8.98 11.72 15.29
N LEU A 123 9.87 11.54 14.32
CA LEU A 123 9.54 10.95 13.03
C LEU A 123 8.86 9.59 13.27
N LYS A 124 7.77 9.34 12.56
CA LYS A 124 7.14 8.01 12.55
C LYS A 124 8.15 7.01 12.03
N THR A 125 8.53 6.04 12.86
CA THR A 125 9.41 4.90 12.50
C THR A 125 8.81 4.00 11.42
N VAL A 126 7.54 4.21 11.06
CA VAL A 126 6.82 3.46 10.04
C VAL A 126 6.45 4.39 8.90
N LEU A 127 7.16 4.24 7.78
CA LEU A 127 6.80 4.85 6.50
C LEU A 127 6.57 3.73 5.45
N GLY A 128 5.32 3.33 5.20
CA GLY A 128 4.96 2.27 4.23
C GLY A 128 4.13 1.12 4.81
N HIS A 129 4.08 -0.06 4.19
CA HIS A 129 3.19 -1.17 4.56
C HIS A 129 3.87 -2.39 5.21
N LYS A 130 3.22 -3.05 6.19
CA LYS A 130 3.70 -4.35 6.70
C LYS A 130 3.50 -5.44 5.65
N PHE A 131 4.31 -6.49 5.67
CA PHE A 131 4.14 -7.65 4.78
C PHE A 131 2.71 -8.23 4.84
N ILE A 132 2.14 -8.36 6.04
CA ILE A 132 0.75 -8.82 6.21
C ILE A 132 -0.28 -7.88 5.57
N GLU A 133 0.01 -6.57 5.51
CA GLU A 133 -0.85 -5.58 4.86
C GLU A 133 -0.79 -5.73 3.34
N VAL A 134 0.39 -6.03 2.79
CA VAL A 134 0.57 -6.35 1.36
C VAL A 134 -0.16 -7.63 0.99
N VAL A 135 -0.01 -8.70 1.77
CA VAL A 135 -0.76 -9.96 1.54
C VAL A 135 -2.27 -9.72 1.62
N GLY A 136 -2.75 -8.95 2.60
CA GLY A 136 -4.17 -8.58 2.68
C GLY A 136 -4.63 -7.79 1.46
N GLY A 137 -3.79 -6.89 0.96
CA GLY A 137 -4.05 -6.13 -0.26
C GLY A 137 -4.16 -7.00 -1.49
N PHE A 138 -3.26 -7.98 -1.65
CA PHE A 138 -3.28 -8.96 -2.73
C PHE A 138 -4.61 -9.72 -2.80
N PHE A 139 -5.11 -10.24 -1.67
CA PHE A 139 -6.40 -10.94 -1.65
C PHE A 139 -7.58 -10.04 -2.02
N VAL A 140 -7.62 -8.81 -1.52
CA VAL A 140 -8.64 -7.83 -1.92
C VAL A 140 -8.59 -7.56 -3.43
N GLY A 141 -7.38 -7.45 -3.98
CA GLY A 141 -7.15 -7.24 -5.41
C GLY A 141 -7.50 -8.46 -6.29
N LEU A 142 -7.52 -9.68 -5.74
CA LEU A 142 -7.97 -10.86 -6.48
C LEU A 142 -9.51 -10.94 -6.58
N ILE A 143 -10.21 -10.60 -5.49
CA ILE A 143 -11.66 -10.76 -5.39
C ILE A 143 -12.40 -9.79 -6.33
N LEU A 144 -11.93 -8.55 -6.39
CA LEU A 144 -12.61 -7.46 -7.09
C LEU A 144 -12.75 -7.67 -8.61
N PRO A 145 -11.68 -8.03 -9.35
CA PRO A 145 -11.79 -8.35 -10.77
C PRO A 145 -12.75 -9.51 -11.03
N ILE A 146 -12.73 -10.56 -10.20
CA ILE A 146 -13.63 -11.71 -10.38
C ILE A 146 -15.10 -11.29 -10.23
N LEU A 147 -15.39 -10.41 -9.26
CA LEU A 147 -16.75 -9.93 -9.01
C LEU A 147 -17.25 -8.97 -10.10
N LEU A 148 -16.36 -8.12 -10.63
CA LEU A 148 -16.70 -7.14 -11.67
C LEU A 148 -16.63 -7.72 -13.10
N ALA A 149 -15.91 -8.82 -13.32
CA ALA A 149 -15.82 -9.52 -14.60
C ALA A 149 -17.18 -9.77 -15.28
N PRO A 150 -18.20 -10.36 -14.61
CA PRO A 150 -19.50 -10.59 -15.24
C PRO A 150 -20.21 -9.31 -15.65
N LEU A 151 -20.00 -8.18 -14.96
CA LEU A 151 -20.64 -6.90 -15.30
C LEU A 151 -20.06 -6.28 -16.59
N PHE A 152 -18.76 -6.43 -16.81
CA PHE A 152 -18.05 -5.80 -17.93
C PHE A 152 -17.85 -6.70 -19.15
N LEU A 153 -17.83 -8.02 -18.95
CA LEU A 153 -17.56 -9.00 -20.02
C LEU A 153 -18.84 -9.62 -20.59
N GLN A 154 -20.01 -9.37 -19.98
CA GLN A 154 -21.33 -9.78 -20.51
C GLN A 154 -22.02 -8.68 -21.33
N ALA A 155 -21.34 -7.55 -21.59
CA ALA A 155 -21.80 -6.44 -22.41
C ALA A 155 -21.11 -6.41 -23.79
#